data_AF-A0A2W5XVJ0-F1
#
_entry.id   AF-A0A2W5XVJ0-F1
#
_cell.length_a   1.000
_cell.length_b   1.000
_cell.length_c   1.000
_cell.angle_alpha   90.00
_cell.angle_beta   90.00
_cell.angle_gamma   90.00
#
_symmetry.space_group_name_H-M   'P 1'
#
loop_
_entity.id
_entity.type
_entity.pdbx_description
1 polymer ?
#
loop_
_entity_poly.entity_id
_entity_poly.type
_entity_poly.pdbx_seq_one_letter_code
_entity_poly.pdbx_strand_id
1 'polypeptide(L)'
;MPLTATRTLVLMPVAIALNVALGSTVQQALKLPLYLDSLGTVIAGVLGGPLVGAVTGLLSDLIWAYVLPPPLAAPTAGPFAVTAAIVGLLAGIFGRAGLFRTRPVADRRSLLLALGAALVVLMLALYTFSRAYGSPQTFSAVTGNPAASFAASRLAFGFISLVFGVLVLWTLFWRRDAGALLALTCGLLTGLAAALVSAPIAAYAFGGVTGFGGDALVAAFRAAGASLFQATLQQGLLSDPLDKMVTFLIAFLVLAGLPRRVVSRFPNGERLTEAA
;
A
#
# COMPACT_ATOMS: atom_id res chain seq x y z
N MET A 1 -10.91 1.44 -31.27
CA MET A 1 -10.84 0.87 -29.90
C MET A 1 -12.21 0.98 -29.25
N PRO A 2 -12.67 -0.03 -28.48
CA PRO A 2 -13.92 0.09 -27.72
C PRO A 2 -13.79 1.20 -26.66
N LEU A 3 -14.88 1.91 -26.36
CA LEU A 3 -14.90 3.05 -25.41
C LEU A 3 -14.38 2.67 -24.01
N THR A 4 -14.54 1.41 -23.60
CA THR A 4 -14.00 0.83 -22.36
C THR A 4 -12.47 0.78 -22.37
N ALA A 5 -11.85 0.46 -23.51
CA ALA A 5 -10.39 0.49 -23.66
C ALA A 5 -9.86 1.92 -23.57
N THR A 6 -10.49 2.90 -24.26
CA THR A 6 -10.07 4.31 -24.19
C THR A 6 -10.13 4.86 -22.77
N ARG A 7 -11.21 4.59 -22.02
CA ARG A 7 -11.34 5.03 -20.61
C ARG A 7 -10.28 4.41 -19.70
N THR A 8 -9.96 3.14 -19.95
CA THR A 8 -8.93 2.42 -19.19
C THR A 8 -7.54 2.99 -19.49
N LEU A 9 -7.25 3.32 -20.75
CA LEU A 9 -6.00 3.98 -21.13
C LEU A 9 -5.84 5.36 -20.47
N VAL A 10 -6.92 6.15 -20.39
CA VAL A 10 -6.90 7.48 -19.74
C VAL A 10 -6.79 7.37 -18.21
N LEU A 11 -7.26 6.28 -17.60
CA LEU A 11 -7.13 6.07 -16.16
C LEU A 11 -5.67 5.88 -15.72
N MET A 12 -4.83 5.25 -16.55
CA MET A 12 -3.45 4.93 -16.15
C MET A 12 -2.59 6.17 -15.88
N PRO A 13 -2.55 7.21 -16.75
CA PRO A 13 -1.81 8.45 -16.44
C PRO A 13 -2.29 9.15 -15.16
N VAL A 14 -3.60 9.17 -14.92
CA VAL A 14 -4.16 9.79 -13.69
C VAL A 14 -3.75 9.00 -12.46
N ALA A 15 -3.80 7.66 -12.54
CA ALA A 15 -3.35 6.77 -11.47
C ALA A 15 -1.85 6.91 -11.19
N ILE A 16 -1.02 7.02 -12.24
CA ILE A 16 0.42 7.28 -12.11
C ILE A 16 0.67 8.62 -11.42
N ALA A 17 -0.01 9.69 -11.85
CA ALA A 17 0.12 11.00 -11.24
C ALA A 17 -0.29 10.99 -9.76
N LEU A 18 -1.35 10.26 -9.42
CA LEU A 18 -1.80 10.08 -8.04
C LEU A 18 -0.74 9.36 -7.19
N ASN A 19 -0.15 8.29 -7.71
CA ASN A 19 0.91 7.54 -7.04
C ASN A 19 2.12 8.43 -6.74
N VAL A 20 2.61 9.17 -7.75
CA VAL A 20 3.75 10.08 -7.60
C VAL A 20 3.43 11.20 -6.61
N ALA A 21 2.24 11.81 -6.71
CA ALA A 21 1.86 12.91 -5.84
C ALA A 21 1.74 12.48 -4.37
N LEU A 22 1.06 11.36 -4.11
CA LEU A 22 0.93 10.83 -2.74
C LEU A 22 2.28 10.31 -2.23
N GLY A 23 2.99 9.53 -3.02
CA GLY A 23 4.27 8.96 -2.65
C GLY A 23 5.32 10.03 -2.31
N SER A 24 5.47 11.05 -3.16
CA SER A 24 6.39 12.17 -2.89
C SER A 24 5.99 12.96 -1.64
N THR A 25 4.70 13.24 -1.44
CA THR A 25 4.22 13.96 -0.25
C THR A 25 4.49 13.16 1.02
N VAL A 26 4.19 11.87 1.01
CA VAL A 26 4.33 10.99 2.17
C VAL A 26 5.82 10.78 2.53
N GLN A 27 6.67 10.58 1.51
CA GLN A 27 8.10 10.34 1.73
C GLN A 27 8.85 11.62 2.10
N GLN A 28 8.62 12.73 1.39
CA GLN A 28 9.40 13.95 1.56
C GLN A 28 8.86 14.88 2.64
N ALA A 29 7.54 15.02 2.74
CA ALA A 29 6.92 15.96 3.69
C ALA A 29 6.62 15.29 5.04
N LEU A 30 6.13 14.05 5.05
CA LEU A 30 5.70 13.38 6.27
C LEU A 30 6.75 12.41 6.85
N LYS A 31 7.73 11.98 6.04
CA LYS A 31 8.82 11.07 6.44
C LYS A 31 8.31 9.84 7.18
N LEU A 32 7.28 9.25 6.60
CA LEU A 32 6.57 8.12 7.18
C LEU A 32 7.15 6.79 6.69
N PRO A 33 7.04 5.72 7.50
CA PRO A 33 7.34 4.34 7.08
C PRO A 33 6.20 3.69 6.26
N LEU A 34 5.27 4.48 5.71
CA LEU A 34 4.22 4.06 4.78
C LEU A 34 4.42 4.86 3.50
N TYR A 35 4.11 4.31 2.33
CA TYR A 35 4.42 4.96 1.04
C TYR A 35 3.17 5.45 0.32
N LEU A 36 2.02 4.76 0.44
CA LEU A 36 0.76 5.07 -0.27
C LEU A 36 0.92 5.30 -1.79
N ASP A 37 2.03 4.82 -2.35
CA ASP A 37 2.53 5.00 -3.72
C ASP A 37 1.82 4.13 -4.75
N SER A 38 0.84 3.36 -4.32
CA SER A 38 0.18 2.34 -5.13
C SER A 38 -1.34 2.47 -5.08
N LEU A 39 -1.88 3.56 -4.49
CA LEU A 39 -3.33 3.79 -4.46
C LEU A 39 -3.92 3.88 -5.86
N GLY A 40 -3.30 4.64 -6.75
CA GLY A 40 -3.68 4.74 -8.16
C GLY A 40 -3.54 3.40 -8.87
N THR A 41 -2.45 2.67 -8.62
CA THR A 41 -2.21 1.33 -9.17
C THR A 41 -3.31 0.34 -8.78
N VAL A 42 -3.73 0.35 -7.52
CA VAL A 42 -4.80 -0.51 -7.01
C VAL A 42 -6.13 -0.14 -7.64
N ILE A 43 -6.48 1.15 -7.69
CA ILE A 43 -7.72 1.62 -8.33
C ILE A 43 -7.75 1.24 -9.82
N ALA A 44 -6.66 1.47 -10.54
CA ALA A 44 -6.52 1.12 -11.95
C ALA A 44 -6.62 -0.39 -12.20
N GLY A 45 -5.99 -1.20 -11.34
CA GLY A 45 -6.09 -2.65 -11.37
C GLY A 45 -7.51 -3.12 -11.10
N VAL A 46 -8.14 -2.66 -10.03
CA VAL A 46 -9.48 -3.08 -9.62
C VAL A 46 -10.52 -2.75 -10.70
N LEU A 47 -10.45 -1.57 -11.31
CA LEU A 47 -11.38 -1.13 -12.37
C LEU A 47 -11.06 -1.74 -13.75
N GLY A 48 -9.80 -1.68 -14.16
CA GLY A 48 -9.34 -2.03 -15.51
C GLY A 48 -8.90 -3.49 -15.70
N GLY A 49 -8.58 -4.18 -14.62
CA GLY A 49 -8.10 -5.57 -14.61
C GLY A 49 -6.58 -5.72 -14.38
N PRO A 50 -6.08 -6.97 -14.32
CA PRO A 50 -4.71 -7.29 -13.91
C PRO A 50 -3.63 -6.61 -14.75
N LEU A 51 -3.76 -6.63 -16.08
CA LEU A 51 -2.77 -6.00 -16.96
C LEU A 51 -2.74 -4.48 -16.80
N VAL A 52 -3.89 -3.85 -16.59
CA VAL A 52 -3.99 -2.41 -16.39
C VAL A 52 -3.30 -2.01 -15.10
N GLY A 53 -3.58 -2.73 -14.01
CA GLY A 53 -2.89 -2.52 -12.74
C GLY A 53 -1.39 -2.75 -12.87
N ALA A 54 -0.97 -3.86 -13.47
CA ALA A 54 0.44 -4.19 -13.61
C ALA A 54 1.23 -3.15 -14.40
N VAL A 55 0.69 -2.72 -15.56
CA VAL A 55 1.29 -1.67 -16.38
C VAL A 55 1.30 -0.33 -15.64
N THR A 56 0.22 0.01 -14.94
CA THR A 56 0.15 1.26 -14.14
C THR A 56 1.23 1.27 -13.06
N GLY A 57 1.38 0.18 -12.32
CA GLY A 57 2.40 0.07 -11.26
C GLY A 57 3.81 0.14 -11.83
N LEU A 58 4.11 -0.67 -12.84
CA LEU A 58 5.41 -0.69 -13.51
C LEU A 58 5.79 0.70 -14.06
N LEU A 59 4.87 1.35 -14.77
CA LEU A 59 5.13 2.68 -15.32
C LEU A 59 5.23 3.76 -14.23
N SER A 60 4.50 3.63 -13.13
CA SER A 60 4.58 4.60 -12.02
C SER A 60 6.00 4.70 -11.51
N ASP A 61 6.61 3.58 -11.17
CA ASP A 61 7.95 3.54 -10.57
C ASP A 61 9.05 3.90 -11.59
N LEU A 62 8.92 3.46 -12.85
CA LEU A 62 9.87 3.81 -13.90
C LEU A 62 9.83 5.30 -14.24
N ILE A 63 8.63 5.90 -14.36
CA ILE A 63 8.49 7.33 -14.61
C ILE A 63 9.02 8.12 -13.42
N TRP A 64 8.68 7.70 -12.21
CA TRP A 64 9.11 8.39 -10.99
C TRP A 64 10.63 8.37 -10.79
N ALA A 65 11.28 7.26 -11.15
CA ALA A 65 12.72 7.12 -11.02
C ALA A 65 13.51 7.79 -12.14
N TYR A 66 13.04 7.69 -13.39
CA TYR A 66 13.87 8.01 -14.56
C TYR A 66 13.40 9.21 -15.38
N VAL A 67 12.18 9.71 -15.16
CA VAL A 67 11.60 10.80 -15.96
C VAL A 67 11.44 12.09 -15.16
N LEU A 68 11.03 11.99 -13.89
CA LEU A 68 10.73 13.17 -13.09
C LEU A 68 12.01 13.84 -12.54
N PRO A 69 12.18 15.16 -12.73
CA PRO A 69 13.32 15.88 -12.18
C PRO A 69 13.15 16.16 -10.68
N PRO A 70 14.24 16.46 -9.95
CA PRO A 70 14.17 17.01 -8.61
C PRO A 70 13.26 18.25 -8.55
N PRO A 71 12.47 18.45 -7.47
CA PRO A 71 12.46 17.70 -6.21
C PRO A 71 11.61 16.41 -6.23
N LEU A 72 10.92 16.11 -7.32
CA LEU A 72 9.97 14.97 -7.38
C LEU A 72 10.64 13.63 -7.71
N ALA A 73 11.91 13.63 -8.11
CA ALA A 73 12.64 12.40 -8.47
C ALA A 73 12.72 11.39 -7.31
N ALA A 74 12.48 10.12 -7.60
CA ALA A 74 12.71 9.00 -6.68
C ALA A 74 13.63 7.95 -7.31
N PRO A 75 14.96 8.17 -7.34
CA PRO A 75 15.90 7.31 -8.08
C PRO A 75 15.89 5.85 -7.64
N THR A 76 15.52 5.59 -6.39
CA THR A 76 15.45 4.25 -5.80
C THR A 76 14.19 3.48 -6.22
N ALA A 77 13.17 4.12 -6.78
CA ALA A 77 11.91 3.47 -7.17
C ALA A 77 12.05 2.53 -8.37
N GLY A 78 12.97 2.80 -9.30
CA GLY A 78 13.07 2.09 -10.58
C GLY A 78 13.16 0.56 -10.45
N PRO A 79 14.08 0.03 -9.62
CA PRO A 79 14.16 -1.42 -9.36
C PRO A 79 12.89 -2.03 -8.75
N PHE A 80 12.10 -1.25 -8.01
CA PHE A 80 10.84 -1.72 -7.41
C PHE A 80 9.66 -1.75 -8.37
N ALA A 81 9.83 -1.30 -9.62
CA ALA A 81 8.77 -1.35 -10.65
C ALA A 81 8.18 -2.75 -10.85
N VAL A 82 8.97 -3.81 -10.68
CA VAL A 82 8.49 -5.20 -10.71
C VAL A 82 7.53 -5.48 -9.55
N THR A 83 7.86 -5.00 -8.35
CA THR A 83 7.01 -5.08 -7.16
C THR A 83 5.70 -4.33 -7.40
N ALA A 84 5.77 -3.09 -7.90
CA ALA A 84 4.58 -2.30 -8.23
C ALA A 84 3.70 -2.97 -9.31
N ALA A 85 4.32 -3.63 -10.30
CA ALA A 85 3.59 -4.41 -11.30
C ALA A 85 2.81 -5.58 -10.65
N ILE A 86 3.42 -6.29 -9.71
CA ILE A 86 2.77 -7.39 -8.99
C ILE A 86 1.63 -6.88 -8.11
N VAL A 87 1.81 -5.75 -7.43
CA VAL A 87 0.74 -5.09 -6.65
C VAL A 87 -0.47 -4.79 -7.55
N GLY A 88 -0.24 -4.20 -8.72
CA GLY A 88 -1.31 -3.89 -9.66
C GLY A 88 -1.95 -5.12 -10.30
N LEU A 89 -1.16 -6.15 -10.61
CA LEU A 89 -1.65 -7.43 -11.11
C LEU A 89 -2.62 -8.06 -10.10
N LEU A 90 -2.21 -8.17 -8.84
CA LEU A 90 -3.01 -8.74 -7.76
C LEU A 90 -4.29 -7.92 -7.51
N ALA A 91 -4.17 -6.58 -7.46
CA ALA A 91 -5.33 -5.70 -7.35
C ALA A 91 -6.36 -5.96 -8.46
N GLY A 92 -5.90 -6.15 -9.70
CA GLY A 92 -6.79 -6.48 -10.80
C GLY A 92 -7.36 -7.89 -10.77
N ILE A 93 -6.65 -8.87 -10.22
CA ILE A 93 -7.19 -10.22 -9.98
C ILE A 93 -8.32 -10.14 -8.93
N PHE A 94 -8.12 -9.40 -7.84
CA PHE A 94 -9.12 -9.24 -6.79
C PHE A 94 -10.34 -8.42 -7.26
N GLY A 95 -10.12 -7.38 -8.07
CA GLY A 95 -11.21 -6.66 -8.73
C GLY A 95 -12.02 -7.55 -9.66
N ARG A 96 -11.35 -8.39 -10.46
CA ARG A 96 -12.00 -9.42 -11.27
C ARG A 96 -12.74 -10.47 -10.44
N ALA A 97 -12.29 -10.76 -9.23
CA ALA A 97 -12.98 -11.69 -8.34
C ALA A 97 -14.16 -11.05 -7.56
N GLY A 98 -14.44 -9.75 -7.77
CA GLY A 98 -15.54 -9.07 -7.06
C GLY A 98 -15.29 -8.90 -5.55
N LEU A 99 -14.02 -8.91 -5.12
CA LEU A 99 -13.64 -8.78 -3.71
C LEU A 99 -13.74 -7.34 -3.19
N PHE A 100 -13.76 -6.36 -4.11
CA PHE A 100 -13.93 -4.93 -3.82
C PHE A 100 -15.40 -4.48 -3.86
N ARG A 101 -16.35 -5.40 -3.95
CA ARG A 101 -17.79 -5.11 -3.90
C ARG A 101 -18.24 -4.84 -2.46
N THR A 102 -19.14 -3.88 -2.27
CA THR A 102 -19.80 -3.63 -0.97
C THR A 102 -20.77 -4.77 -0.62
N ARG A 103 -20.69 -5.25 0.62
CA ARG A 103 -21.47 -6.40 1.13
C ARG A 103 -22.15 -6.01 2.45
N PRO A 104 -23.36 -5.45 2.40
CA PRO A 104 -24.10 -4.99 3.57
C PRO A 104 -24.78 -6.15 4.31
N VAL A 105 -24.05 -7.19 4.71
CA VAL A 105 -24.53 -8.22 5.64
C VAL A 105 -23.33 -8.77 6.38
N ALA A 106 -23.29 -8.62 7.70
CA ALA A 106 -22.25 -9.19 8.54
C ALA A 106 -22.86 -10.25 9.46
N ASP A 107 -22.81 -11.52 9.06
CA ASP A 107 -22.99 -12.63 9.99
C ASP A 107 -21.91 -12.55 11.08
N ARG A 108 -22.18 -13.07 12.28
CA ARG A 108 -21.29 -12.99 13.45
C ARG A 108 -19.87 -13.49 13.12
N ARG A 109 -19.75 -14.48 12.23
CA ARG A 109 -18.47 -15.01 11.76
C ARG A 109 -17.65 -13.99 10.97
N SER A 110 -18.27 -13.23 10.06
CA SER A 110 -17.55 -12.22 9.28
C SER A 110 -17.10 -11.06 10.16
N LEU A 111 -17.89 -10.66 11.16
CA LEU A 111 -17.49 -9.68 12.18
C LEU A 111 -16.32 -10.17 13.05
N LEU A 112 -16.27 -11.46 13.40
CA LEU A 112 -15.15 -12.01 14.18
C LEU A 112 -13.86 -12.07 13.36
N LEU A 113 -13.93 -12.51 12.09
CA LEU A 113 -12.79 -12.47 11.17
C LEU A 113 -12.33 -11.02 10.93
N ALA A 114 -13.29 -10.09 10.90
CA ALA A 114 -13.04 -8.66 10.78
C ALA A 114 -12.16 -8.12 11.88
N LEU A 115 -12.59 -8.42 13.10
CA LEU A 115 -11.95 -7.98 14.32
C LEU A 115 -10.57 -8.64 14.45
N GLY A 116 -10.45 -9.92 14.10
CA GLY A 116 -9.17 -10.61 14.03
C GLY A 116 -8.18 -9.93 13.08
N ALA A 117 -8.60 -9.64 11.84
CA ALA A 117 -7.75 -8.93 10.87
C ALA A 117 -7.37 -7.52 11.38
N ALA A 118 -8.33 -6.76 11.92
CA ALA A 118 -8.10 -5.44 12.50
C ALA A 118 -7.08 -5.47 13.65
N LEU A 119 -7.17 -6.48 14.53
CA LEU A 119 -6.23 -6.68 15.64
C LEU A 119 -4.83 -7.04 15.16
N VAL A 120 -4.72 -7.87 14.10
CA VAL A 120 -3.41 -8.17 13.48
C VAL A 120 -2.78 -6.89 12.93
N VAL A 121 -3.54 -6.04 12.23
CA VAL A 121 -3.01 -4.76 11.75
C VAL A 121 -2.60 -3.86 12.90
N LEU A 122 -3.44 -3.75 13.94
CA LEU A 122 -3.14 -2.93 15.11
C LEU A 122 -1.86 -3.42 15.80
N MET A 123 -1.68 -4.73 15.97
CA MET A 123 -0.47 -5.31 16.53
C MET A 123 0.77 -4.99 15.70
N LEU A 124 0.70 -5.14 14.37
CA LEU A 124 1.79 -4.82 13.45
C LEU A 124 2.12 -3.31 13.48
N ALA A 125 1.10 -2.45 13.50
CA ALA A 125 1.26 -0.99 13.58
C ALA A 125 1.89 -0.56 14.92
N LEU A 126 1.47 -1.16 16.04
CA LEU A 126 2.07 -0.90 17.35
C LEU A 126 3.50 -1.43 17.45
N TYR A 127 3.77 -2.59 16.88
CA TYR A 127 5.11 -3.16 16.82
C TYR A 127 6.06 -2.24 16.04
N THR A 128 5.67 -1.83 14.83
CA THR A 128 6.44 -0.89 14.01
C THR A 128 6.61 0.45 14.70
N PHE A 129 5.57 0.98 15.35
CA PHE A 129 5.66 2.21 16.14
C PHE A 129 6.69 2.11 17.27
N SER A 130 6.63 1.03 18.05
CA SER A 130 7.53 0.81 19.20
C SER A 130 9.00 0.70 18.78
N ARG A 131 9.27 0.13 17.60
CA ARG A 131 10.61 -0.03 17.05
C ARG A 131 11.13 1.23 16.39
N ALA A 132 10.31 1.92 15.59
CA ALA A 132 10.72 3.09 14.82
C ALA A 132 10.80 4.37 15.68
N TYR A 133 9.94 4.51 16.70
CA TYR A 133 9.79 5.77 17.45
C TYR A 133 10.22 5.70 18.93
N GLY A 134 11.05 4.72 19.30
CA GLY A 134 11.55 4.56 20.67
C GLY A 134 12.51 5.66 21.12
N SER A 135 13.39 6.14 20.24
CA SER A 135 14.29 7.27 20.48
C SER A 135 14.63 8.01 19.18
N PRO A 136 15.07 9.29 19.23
CA PRO A 136 15.50 10.02 18.03
C PRO A 136 16.64 9.32 17.28
N GLN A 137 17.57 8.69 17.99
CA GLN A 137 18.69 7.94 17.40
C GLN A 137 18.18 6.67 16.71
N THR A 138 17.27 5.94 17.35
CA THR A 138 16.62 4.77 16.75
C THR A 138 15.79 5.17 15.53
N PHE A 139 15.10 6.31 15.56
CA PHE A 139 14.36 6.81 14.40
C PHE A 139 15.27 7.18 13.25
N SER A 140 16.36 7.88 13.51
CA SER A 140 17.34 8.23 12.47
C SER A 140 18.03 7.01 11.89
N ALA A 141 18.30 6.02 12.74
CA ALA A 141 18.73 4.72 12.26
C ALA A 141 17.62 4.12 11.38
N VAL A 142 16.44 3.85 11.94
CA VAL A 142 15.39 3.03 11.30
C VAL A 142 14.95 3.63 9.99
N THR A 143 14.77 4.95 9.95
CA THR A 143 14.15 5.64 8.82
C THR A 143 15.13 6.33 7.88
N GLY A 144 16.42 6.39 8.22
CA GLY A 144 17.41 7.21 7.50
C GLY A 144 17.18 8.72 7.60
N ASN A 145 16.16 9.19 8.35
CA ASN A 145 15.82 10.60 8.45
C ASN A 145 16.60 11.32 9.56
N PRO A 146 16.84 12.64 9.43
CA PRO A 146 17.45 13.43 10.51
C PRO A 146 16.66 13.33 11.82
N ALA A 147 17.36 13.29 12.96
CA ALA A 147 16.75 13.17 14.28
C ALA A 147 15.79 14.34 14.58
N ALA A 148 16.03 15.50 13.97
CA ALA A 148 15.14 16.66 14.04
C ALA A 148 13.71 16.37 13.53
N SER A 149 13.53 15.40 12.62
CA SER A 149 12.22 15.01 12.10
C SER A 149 11.48 14.00 12.99
N PHE A 150 12.11 13.51 14.07
CA PHE A 150 11.57 12.48 14.95
C PHE A 150 10.17 12.81 15.48
N ALA A 151 10.02 13.99 16.09
CA ALA A 151 8.75 14.37 16.74
C ALA A 151 7.62 14.49 15.71
N ALA A 152 7.88 15.12 14.57
CA ALA A 152 6.91 15.27 13.48
C ALA A 152 6.50 13.91 12.90
N SER A 153 7.45 13.05 12.56
CA SER A 153 7.18 11.72 12.02
C SER A 153 6.46 10.81 13.03
N ARG A 154 6.79 10.91 14.33
CA ARG A 154 6.12 10.15 15.39
C ARG A 154 4.65 10.52 15.51
N LEU A 155 4.35 11.83 15.49
CA LEU A 155 2.98 12.32 15.53
C LEU A 155 2.23 11.95 14.25
N ALA A 156 2.85 12.09 13.08
CA ALA A 156 2.24 11.74 11.80
C ALA A 156 1.90 10.24 11.70
N PHE A 157 2.81 9.35 12.12
CA PHE A 157 2.54 7.92 12.13
C PHE A 157 1.45 7.55 13.14
N GLY A 158 1.50 8.14 14.34
CA GLY A 158 0.45 7.96 15.35
C GLY A 158 -0.91 8.41 14.84
N PHE A 159 -0.97 9.55 14.15
CA PHE A 159 -2.18 10.07 13.52
C PHE A 159 -2.69 9.14 12.41
N ILE A 160 -1.84 8.66 11.50
CA ILE A 160 -2.27 7.75 10.43
C ILE A 160 -2.73 6.41 10.99
N SER A 161 -2.03 5.87 11.99
CA SER A 161 -2.42 4.64 12.67
C SER A 161 -3.77 4.78 13.36
N LEU A 162 -4.01 5.95 13.98
CA LEU A 162 -5.31 6.30 14.57
C LEU A 162 -6.40 6.41 13.50
N VAL A 163 -6.16 7.17 12.42
CA VAL A 163 -7.11 7.34 11.32
C VAL A 163 -7.44 5.99 10.69
N PHE A 164 -6.43 5.16 10.44
CA PHE A 164 -6.64 3.81 9.91
C PHE A 164 -7.45 2.95 10.88
N GLY A 165 -7.10 2.94 12.18
CA GLY A 165 -7.88 2.23 13.20
C GLY A 165 -9.34 2.71 13.24
N VAL A 166 -9.57 4.01 13.19
CA VAL A 166 -10.91 4.62 13.13
C VAL A 166 -11.65 4.21 11.85
N LEU A 167 -11.00 4.21 10.68
CA LEU A 167 -11.62 3.78 9.42
C LEU A 167 -11.99 2.30 9.45
N VAL A 168 -11.14 1.45 10.02
CA VAL A 168 -11.44 0.02 10.22
C VAL A 168 -12.63 -0.12 11.17
N LEU A 169 -12.61 0.50 12.34
CA LEU A 169 -13.73 0.43 13.29
C LEU A 169 -15.02 1.00 12.68
N TRP A 170 -14.96 2.13 11.98
CA TRP A 170 -16.11 2.74 11.33
C TRP A 170 -16.70 1.84 10.23
N THR A 171 -15.86 1.21 9.41
CA THR A 171 -16.33 0.28 8.37
C THR A 171 -16.97 -0.97 8.97
N LEU A 172 -16.43 -1.48 10.08
CA LEU A 172 -16.93 -2.70 10.73
C LEU A 172 -18.18 -2.46 11.57
N PHE A 173 -18.18 -1.43 12.40
CA PHE A 173 -19.26 -1.19 13.35
C PHE A 173 -20.40 -0.37 12.76
N TRP A 174 -20.09 0.65 11.95
CA TRP A 174 -21.09 1.60 11.44
C TRP A 174 -21.58 1.25 10.05
N ARG A 175 -20.66 0.95 9.10
CA ARG A 175 -21.07 0.52 7.75
C ARG A 175 -21.50 -0.94 7.67
N ARG A 176 -21.03 -1.79 8.60
CA ARG A 176 -21.25 -3.25 8.61
C ARG A 176 -20.98 -3.88 7.23
N ASP A 177 -19.91 -3.42 6.57
CA ASP A 177 -19.58 -3.80 5.20
C ASP A 177 -18.46 -4.85 5.18
N ALA A 178 -18.82 -6.10 4.87
CA ALA A 178 -17.85 -7.18 4.77
C ALA A 178 -16.89 -7.02 3.58
N GLY A 179 -17.18 -6.13 2.62
CA GLY A 179 -16.27 -5.80 1.52
C GLY A 179 -14.98 -5.14 1.99
N ALA A 180 -15.04 -4.32 3.05
CA ALA A 180 -13.85 -3.68 3.63
C ALA A 180 -12.85 -4.71 4.17
N LEU A 181 -13.35 -5.84 4.67
CA LEU A 181 -12.52 -6.94 5.17
C LEU A 181 -11.81 -7.72 4.09
N LEU A 182 -12.51 -7.92 2.98
CA LEU A 182 -11.91 -8.53 1.80
C LEU A 182 -10.83 -7.61 1.25
N ALA A 183 -11.07 -6.29 1.20
CA ALA A 183 -10.05 -5.32 0.81
C ALA A 183 -8.82 -5.36 1.73
N LEU A 184 -9.00 -5.42 3.06
CA LEU A 184 -7.91 -5.58 4.02
C LEU A 184 -7.15 -6.90 3.82
N THR A 185 -7.86 -8.01 3.63
CA THR A 185 -7.26 -9.31 3.38
C THR A 185 -6.47 -9.31 2.07
N CYS A 186 -7.02 -8.73 1.01
CA CYS A 186 -6.33 -8.53 -0.26
C CYS A 186 -5.08 -7.66 -0.10
N GLY A 187 -5.15 -6.60 0.69
CA GLY A 187 -4.01 -5.76 1.02
C GLY A 187 -2.91 -6.53 1.75
N LEU A 188 -3.28 -7.33 2.76
CA LEU A 188 -2.34 -8.19 3.50
C LEU A 188 -1.62 -9.17 2.57
N LEU A 189 -2.37 -9.91 1.75
CA LEU A 189 -1.81 -10.87 0.79
C LEU A 189 -0.91 -10.17 -0.23
N THR A 190 -1.31 -8.99 -0.70
CA THR A 190 -0.52 -8.18 -1.63
C THR A 190 0.76 -7.68 -0.98
N GLY A 191 0.71 -7.22 0.27
CA GLY A 191 1.91 -6.74 0.98
C GLY A 191 2.88 -7.86 1.32
N LEU A 192 2.40 -9.07 1.63
CA LEU A 192 3.26 -10.25 1.77
C LEU A 192 3.93 -10.63 0.44
N ALA A 193 3.18 -10.61 -0.66
CA ALA A 193 3.75 -10.83 -2.00
C ALA A 193 4.77 -9.74 -2.37
N ALA A 194 4.45 -8.48 -2.06
CA ALA A 194 5.34 -7.34 -2.29
C ALA A 194 6.64 -7.49 -1.50
N ALA A 195 6.58 -7.82 -0.21
CA ALA A 195 7.75 -8.04 0.64
C ALA A 195 8.68 -9.14 0.11
N LEU A 196 8.10 -10.25 -0.36
CA LEU A 196 8.87 -11.36 -0.93
C LEU A 196 9.59 -10.99 -2.23
N VAL A 197 8.99 -10.12 -3.03
CA VAL A 197 9.56 -9.64 -4.30
C VAL A 197 10.55 -8.51 -4.07
N SER A 198 10.26 -7.60 -3.14
CA SER A 198 11.06 -6.41 -2.86
C SER A 198 12.31 -6.75 -2.05
N ALA A 199 12.29 -7.76 -1.18
CA ALA A 199 13.42 -8.10 -0.32
C ALA A 199 14.72 -8.47 -1.05
N PRO A 200 14.71 -9.30 -2.13
CA PRO A 200 15.90 -9.51 -2.96
C PRO A 200 16.40 -8.23 -3.63
N ILE A 201 15.49 -7.39 -4.11
CA ILE A 201 15.83 -6.12 -4.78
C ILE A 201 16.53 -5.20 -3.76
N ALA A 202 15.95 -5.04 -2.58
CA ALA A 202 16.53 -4.27 -1.48
C ALA A 202 17.91 -4.81 -1.05
N ALA A 203 18.06 -6.14 -0.93
CA ALA A 203 19.32 -6.75 -0.52
C ALA A 203 20.42 -6.60 -1.57
N TYR A 204 20.14 -6.88 -2.84
CA TYR A 204 21.17 -6.96 -3.88
C TYR A 204 21.39 -5.66 -4.64
N ALA A 205 20.34 -4.87 -4.91
CA ALA A 205 20.48 -3.61 -5.65
C ALA A 205 20.93 -2.45 -4.74
N PHE A 206 20.61 -2.52 -3.45
CA PHE A 206 20.81 -1.42 -2.51
C PHE A 206 21.63 -1.79 -1.27
N GLY A 207 22.12 -3.03 -1.17
CA GLY A 207 22.88 -3.48 0.00
C GLY A 207 22.08 -3.45 1.31
N GLY A 208 20.75 -3.45 1.21
CA GLY A 208 19.80 -3.28 2.32
C GLY A 208 19.62 -1.85 2.81
N VAL A 209 20.13 -0.85 2.08
CA VAL A 209 19.95 0.58 2.39
C VAL A 209 19.29 1.27 1.20
N THR A 210 17.97 1.38 1.27
CA THR A 210 17.10 1.90 0.21
C THR A 210 16.81 3.41 0.32
N GLY A 211 17.30 4.06 1.37
CA GLY A 211 17.06 5.48 1.67
C GLY A 211 15.73 5.74 2.36
N PHE A 212 15.12 4.71 2.96
CA PHE A 212 13.76 4.80 3.49
C PHE A 212 13.59 4.21 4.90
N GLY A 213 12.35 4.35 5.41
CA GLY A 213 11.83 3.94 6.72
C GLY A 213 12.30 2.60 7.32
N GLY A 214 12.80 1.67 6.52
CA GLY A 214 13.15 0.31 6.92
C GLY A 214 14.66 0.04 7.13
N ASP A 215 15.55 0.92 6.68
CA ASP A 215 16.97 0.59 6.52
C ASP A 215 17.71 0.29 7.83
N ALA A 216 17.31 0.81 9.01
CA ALA A 216 17.87 0.28 10.26
C ALA A 216 17.06 -0.75 11.00
N LEU A 217 15.88 -1.15 10.52
CA LEU A 217 15.44 -2.51 10.87
C LEU A 217 16.41 -3.50 10.22
N VAL A 218 16.81 -3.25 8.96
CA VAL A 218 17.82 -4.05 8.28
C VAL A 218 19.17 -3.99 9.02
N ALA A 219 19.66 -2.79 9.38
CA ALA A 219 20.91 -2.66 10.14
C ALA A 219 20.84 -3.30 11.55
N ALA A 220 19.72 -3.19 12.27
CA ALA A 220 19.54 -3.81 13.58
C ALA A 220 19.52 -5.34 13.50
N PHE A 221 18.83 -5.91 12.50
CA PHE A 221 18.84 -7.36 12.27
C PHE A 221 20.23 -7.85 11.88
N ARG A 222 20.97 -7.09 11.07
CA ARG A 222 22.38 -7.41 10.74
C ARG A 222 23.29 -7.34 11.96
N ALA A 223 23.11 -6.35 12.83
CA ALA A 223 23.85 -6.26 14.11
C ALA A 223 23.51 -7.41 15.06
N ALA A 224 22.30 -7.97 14.97
CA ALA A 224 21.89 -9.18 15.67
C ALA A 224 22.36 -10.49 14.99
N GLY A 225 23.17 -10.41 13.93
CA GLY A 225 23.75 -11.55 13.23
C GLY A 225 22.93 -12.09 12.05
N ALA A 226 21.82 -11.44 11.67
CA ALA A 226 21.04 -11.85 10.52
C ALA A 226 21.78 -11.57 9.20
N SER A 227 21.61 -12.46 8.21
CA SER A 227 22.11 -12.20 6.86
C SER A 227 21.39 -10.98 6.25
N LEU A 228 22.03 -10.32 5.29
CA LEU A 228 21.46 -9.13 4.63
C LEU A 228 20.05 -9.41 4.08
N PHE A 229 19.86 -10.57 3.46
CA PHE A 229 18.56 -11.00 2.94
C PHE A 229 17.52 -11.26 4.04
N GLN A 230 17.91 -11.89 5.16
CA GLN A 230 17.01 -12.11 6.29
C GLN A 230 16.55 -10.78 6.90
N ALA A 231 17.48 -9.83 7.01
CA ALA A 231 17.23 -8.51 7.57
C ALA A 231 16.27 -7.68 6.69
N THR A 232 16.46 -7.67 5.37
CA THR A 232 15.55 -6.98 4.42
C THR A 232 14.19 -7.66 4.33
N LEU A 233 14.16 -9.00 4.33
CA LEU A 233 12.91 -9.75 4.30
C LEU A 233 12.07 -9.54 5.57
N GLN A 234 12.69 -9.59 6.76
CA GLN A 234 11.99 -9.34 8.01
C GLN A 234 11.43 -7.92 8.06
N GLN A 235 12.19 -6.93 7.56
CA GLN A 235 11.69 -5.56 7.47
C GLN A 235 10.52 -5.44 6.49
N GLY A 236 10.63 -5.98 5.28
CA GLY A 236 9.56 -5.92 4.27
C GLY A 236 8.28 -6.61 4.74
N LEU A 237 8.39 -7.77 5.42
CA LEU A 237 7.25 -8.49 5.98
C LEU A 237 6.54 -7.74 7.11
N LEU A 238 7.18 -6.72 7.70
CA LEU A 238 6.59 -5.89 8.74
C LEU A 238 5.93 -4.63 8.16
N SER A 239 6.55 -3.96 7.19
CA SER A 239 6.06 -2.68 6.66
C SER A 239 5.12 -2.83 5.46
N ASP A 240 5.43 -3.72 4.52
CA ASP A 240 4.72 -3.77 3.23
C ASP A 240 3.27 -4.27 3.41
N PRO A 241 2.98 -5.28 4.26
CA PRO A 241 1.60 -5.61 4.63
C PRO A 241 0.80 -4.43 5.17
N LEU A 242 1.38 -3.63 6.07
CA LEU A 242 0.69 -2.48 6.64
C LEU A 242 0.35 -1.45 5.58
N ASP A 243 1.33 -1.07 4.74
CA ASP A 243 1.13 -0.13 3.65
C ASP A 243 0.06 -0.60 2.66
N LYS A 244 0.10 -1.88 2.25
CA LYS A 244 -0.88 -2.41 1.29
C LYS A 244 -2.26 -2.60 1.91
N MET A 245 -2.37 -2.89 3.20
CA MET A 245 -3.67 -2.93 3.88
C MET A 245 -4.33 -1.55 3.94
N VAL A 246 -3.56 -0.51 4.30
CA VAL A 246 -4.05 0.89 4.28
C VAL A 246 -4.46 1.27 2.86
N THR A 247 -3.58 1.04 1.89
CA THR A 247 -3.81 1.40 0.48
C THR A 247 -5.05 0.73 -0.09
N PHE A 248 -5.24 -0.57 0.15
CA PHE A 248 -6.39 -1.32 -0.35
C PHE A 248 -7.69 -0.90 0.33
N LEU A 249 -7.67 -0.60 1.64
CA LEU A 249 -8.84 -0.08 2.35
C LEU A 249 -9.25 1.29 1.79
N ILE A 250 -8.29 2.19 1.57
CA ILE A 250 -8.57 3.51 0.99
C ILE A 250 -9.12 3.34 -0.44
N ALA A 251 -8.50 2.48 -1.27
CA ALA A 251 -9.00 2.21 -2.61
C ALA A 251 -10.44 1.69 -2.59
N PHE A 252 -10.76 0.76 -1.68
CA PHE A 252 -12.12 0.26 -1.49
C PHE A 252 -13.10 1.38 -1.11
N LEU A 253 -12.75 2.22 -0.15
CA LEU A 253 -13.61 3.33 0.28
C LEU A 253 -13.84 4.36 -0.81
N VAL A 254 -12.79 4.68 -1.59
CA VAL A 254 -12.89 5.55 -2.76
C VAL A 254 -13.86 4.95 -3.78
N LEU A 255 -13.68 3.68 -4.16
CA LEU A 255 -14.54 3.00 -5.12
C LEU A 255 -15.99 2.88 -4.63
N ALA A 256 -16.19 2.59 -3.34
CA ALA A 256 -17.51 2.52 -2.72
C ALA A 256 -18.22 3.89 -2.65
N GLY A 257 -17.46 4.99 -2.67
CA GLY A 257 -17.98 6.36 -2.74
C GLY A 257 -18.31 6.84 -4.16
N LEU A 258 -17.84 6.16 -5.20
CA LEU A 258 -18.09 6.55 -6.58
C LEU A 258 -19.53 6.19 -7.03
N PRO A 259 -20.17 7.03 -7.86
CA PRO A 259 -21.46 6.69 -8.46
C PRO A 259 -21.36 5.40 -9.29
N ARG A 260 -22.34 4.49 -9.16
CA ARG A 260 -22.37 3.21 -9.91
C ARG A 260 -22.17 3.40 -11.42
N ARG A 261 -22.74 4.48 -11.98
CA ARG A 261 -22.61 4.89 -13.39
C ARG A 261 -21.18 5.23 -13.84
N VAL A 262 -20.28 5.54 -12.91
CA VAL A 262 -18.85 5.79 -13.18
C VAL A 262 -18.10 4.47 -13.15
N VAL A 263 -18.34 3.65 -12.14
CA VAL A 263 -17.68 2.35 -11.95
C VAL A 263 -18.05 1.37 -13.08
N SER A 264 -19.32 1.30 -13.48
CA SER A 264 -19.83 0.41 -14.53
C SER A 264 -19.26 0.69 -15.92
N ARG A 265 -18.55 1.81 -16.11
CA ARG A 265 -17.92 2.19 -17.39
C ARG A 265 -16.59 1.49 -17.65
N PHE A 266 -16.05 0.80 -16.64
CA PHE A 266 -14.78 0.11 -16.69
C PHE A 266 -14.96 -1.40 -16.86
N PRO A 267 -13.95 -2.12 -17.38
CA PRO A 267 -14.02 -3.56 -17.64
C PRO A 267 -14.54 -4.42 -16.48
N ASN A 268 -14.16 -4.13 -15.23
CA ASN A 268 -14.61 -4.87 -14.06
C ASN A 268 -15.83 -4.23 -13.36
N GLY A 269 -16.44 -3.21 -13.94
CA GLY A 269 -17.43 -2.37 -13.27
C GLY A 269 -18.67 -3.11 -12.77
N GLU A 270 -19.18 -4.07 -13.56
CA GLU A 270 -20.34 -4.90 -13.19
C GLU A 270 -20.02 -5.77 -11.96
N ARG A 271 -18.83 -6.36 -11.90
CA ARG A 271 -18.36 -7.20 -10.78
C ARG A 271 -18.27 -6.45 -9.45
N LEU A 272 -18.16 -5.12 -9.51
CA LEU A 272 -18.10 -4.24 -8.34
C LEU A 272 -19.48 -3.69 -7.94
N THR A 273 -20.47 -3.75 -8.84
CA THR A 273 -21.76 -3.07 -8.68
C THR A 273 -22.97 -4.00 -8.65
N GLU A 274 -22.85 -5.24 -9.13
CA GLU A 274 -23.93 -6.23 -9.10
C GLU A 274 -24.37 -6.51 -7.66
N ALA A 275 -25.66 -6.36 -7.39
CA ALA A 275 -26.31 -6.87 -6.20
C ALA A 275 -26.55 -8.37 -6.40
N ALA A 276 -26.31 -9.17 -5.34
CA ALA A 276 -26.79 -10.55 -5.31
C ALA A 276 -28.23 -10.52 -4.78
#